data_AF-Q564W9-F1
#
_entry.id   AF-Q564W9-F1
#
_cell.length_a   1.000
_cell.length_b   1.000
_cell.length_c   1.000
_cell.angle_alpha   90.00
_cell.angle_beta   90.00
_cell.angle_gamma   90.00
#
_symmetry.space_group_name_H-M   'P 1'
#
loop_
_entity.id
_entity.type
_entity.pdbx_description
1 polymer ?
#
loop_
_entity_poly.entity_id
_entity_poly.type
_entity_poly.pdbx_seq_one_letter_code
_entity_poly.pdbx_strand_id
1 'polypeptide(L)'
;MSKLILSLLLVACIAVQINAAGIGNAKNILKSLDKALESHDIKRFLSMHDSNFNFKFCKVSGKSVEDLKKILEQDPNMSTTKKSNHFVTSKVTKDGANYKFDYEEFLLLKNDEFYKAEGTIYFQDAPKVKIMKATEKCPVKIF
;
A
#
# COMPACT_ATOMS: atom_id res chain seq x y z
N MET A 1 35.72 -6.58 28.82
CA MET A 1 34.78 -6.85 27.70
C MET A 1 33.40 -7.05 28.28
N SER A 2 32.41 -6.16 28.10
CA SER A 2 30.99 -6.54 28.32
C SER A 2 29.99 -5.47 27.91
N LYS A 3 30.11 -4.20 28.34
CA LYS A 3 29.04 -3.21 28.11
C LYS A 3 28.85 -2.78 26.64
N LEU A 4 29.95 -2.61 25.90
CA LEU A 4 29.91 -2.13 24.50
C LEU A 4 29.40 -3.19 23.51
N ILE A 5 29.69 -4.47 23.76
CA ILE A 5 29.20 -5.57 22.92
C ILE A 5 27.70 -5.78 23.16
N LEU A 6 27.26 -5.69 24.42
CA LEU A 6 25.85 -5.84 24.79
C LEU A 6 24.97 -4.72 24.18
N SER A 7 25.46 -3.48 24.14
CA SER A 7 24.72 -2.36 23.53
C SER A 7 24.57 -2.49 22.01
N LEU A 8 25.61 -2.97 21.31
CA LEU A 8 25.57 -3.15 19.85
C LEU A 8 24.57 -4.26 19.45
N LEU A 9 24.55 -5.37 20.19
CA LEU A 9 23.59 -6.47 20.02
C LEU A 9 22.14 -5.98 20.21
N LEU A 10 21.88 -5.15 21.22
CA LEU A 10 20.54 -4.63 21.48
C LEU A 10 20.01 -3.75 20.34
N VAL A 11 20.85 -2.86 19.79
CA VAL A 11 20.46 -1.99 18.66
C VAL A 11 20.17 -2.80 17.40
N ALA A 12 20.97 -3.82 17.10
CA ALA A 12 20.76 -4.70 15.96
C ALA A 12 19.43 -5.49 16.08
N CYS A 13 19.13 -6.03 17.27
CA CYS A 13 17.86 -6.73 17.51
C CYS A 13 16.65 -5.82 17.32
N ILE A 14 16.71 -4.58 17.80
CA ILE A 14 15.61 -3.61 17.63
C ILE A 14 15.39 -3.29 16.15
N ALA A 15 16.46 -3.04 15.38
CA ALA A 15 16.35 -2.76 13.94
C ALA A 15 15.74 -3.94 13.15
N VAL A 16 16.10 -5.18 13.49
CA VAL A 16 15.54 -6.39 12.87
C VAL A 16 14.05 -6.54 13.20
N GLN A 17 13.65 -6.31 14.45
CA GLN A 17 12.25 -6.42 14.87
C GLN A 17 11.35 -5.36 14.22
N ILE A 18 11.82 -4.11 14.12
CA ILE A 18 11.11 -3.01 13.47
C ILE A 18 10.84 -3.33 11.99
N ASN A 19 11.84 -3.88 11.28
CA ASN A 19 11.67 -4.26 9.87
C ASN A 19 10.70 -5.42 9.69
N ALA A 20 10.68 -6.40 10.58
CA ALA A 20 9.72 -7.50 10.53
C ALA A 20 8.26 -7.02 10.67
N ALA A 21 7.99 -6.10 11.61
CA ALA A 21 6.68 -5.48 11.77
C ALA A 21 6.27 -4.69 10.51
N GLY A 22 7.19 -3.88 9.95
CA GLY A 22 6.96 -3.15 8.71
C GLY A 22 6.58 -4.07 7.54
N ILE A 23 7.27 -5.19 7.36
CA ILE A 23 6.97 -6.17 6.30
C ILE A 23 5.60 -6.83 6.51
N GLY A 24 5.27 -7.21 7.75
CA GLY A 24 3.97 -7.78 8.09
C GLY A 24 2.83 -6.81 7.76
N ASN A 25 2.97 -5.54 8.14
CA ASN A 25 1.99 -4.50 7.87
C ASN A 25 1.85 -4.18 6.38
N ALA A 26 2.95 -4.10 5.63
CA ALA A 26 2.91 -3.92 4.18
C ALA A 26 2.09 -5.02 3.50
N LYS A 27 2.34 -6.29 3.84
CA LYS A 27 1.58 -7.43 3.30
C LYS A 27 0.09 -7.38 3.68
N ASN A 28 -0.22 -6.96 4.91
CA ASN A 28 -1.61 -6.85 5.38
C ASN A 28 -2.37 -5.71 4.70
N ILE A 29 -1.70 -4.59 4.41
CA ILE A 29 -2.25 -3.49 3.61
C ILE A 29 -2.63 -4.00 2.22
N LEU A 30 -1.68 -4.60 1.50
CA LEU A 30 -1.88 -5.11 0.15
C LEU A 30 -3.04 -6.13 0.08
N LYS A 31 -3.04 -7.12 0.98
CA LYS A 31 -4.13 -8.10 1.07
C LYS A 31 -5.50 -7.47 1.37
N SER A 32 -5.52 -6.35 2.08
CA SER A 32 -6.77 -5.64 2.40
C SER A 32 -7.25 -4.77 1.25
N LEU A 33 -6.33 -4.21 0.45
CA LEU A 33 -6.62 -3.57 -0.84
C LEU A 33 -7.22 -4.57 -1.82
N ASP A 34 -6.57 -5.72 -2.02
CA ASP A 34 -7.06 -6.81 -2.89
C ASP A 34 -8.51 -7.17 -2.55
N LYS A 35 -8.79 -7.41 -1.26
CA LYS A 35 -10.12 -7.77 -0.78
C LYS A 35 -11.14 -6.66 -1.00
N ALA A 36 -10.76 -5.39 -0.82
CA ALA A 36 -11.67 -4.27 -1.00
C ALA A 36 -12.03 -4.06 -2.48
N LEU A 37 -11.07 -4.28 -3.39
CA LEU A 37 -11.28 -4.24 -4.84
C LEU A 37 -12.17 -5.39 -5.31
N GLU A 38 -11.87 -6.62 -4.89
CA GLU A 38 -12.64 -7.82 -5.24
C GLU A 38 -14.07 -7.79 -4.70
N SER A 39 -14.29 -7.19 -3.53
CA SER A 39 -15.62 -7.04 -2.93
C SER A 39 -16.32 -5.73 -3.30
N HIS A 40 -15.69 -4.87 -4.10
CA HIS A 40 -16.17 -3.52 -4.44
C HIS A 40 -16.54 -2.67 -3.21
N ASP A 41 -15.86 -2.88 -2.07
CA ASP A 41 -16.16 -2.21 -0.81
C ASP A 41 -15.33 -0.92 -0.68
N ILE A 42 -15.88 0.17 -1.22
CA ILE A 42 -15.28 1.51 -1.15
C ILE A 42 -15.05 1.92 0.30
N LYS A 43 -15.97 1.62 1.22
CA LYS A 43 -15.84 2.01 2.63
C LYS A 43 -14.63 1.33 3.26
N ARG A 44 -14.44 0.04 3.03
CA ARG A 44 -13.25 -0.69 3.46
C ARG A 44 -11.99 -0.14 2.80
N PHE A 45 -12.02 0.14 1.50
CA PHE A 45 -10.89 0.72 0.77
C PHE A 45 -10.43 2.03 1.42
N LEU A 46 -11.36 2.97 1.62
CA LEU A 46 -11.10 4.27 2.24
C LEU A 46 -10.65 4.13 3.70
N SER A 47 -11.16 3.14 4.45
CA SER A 47 -10.83 2.95 5.87
C SER A 47 -9.35 2.65 6.14
N MET A 48 -8.58 2.21 5.14
CA MET A 48 -7.14 1.96 5.26
C MET A 48 -6.28 3.22 5.17
N HIS A 49 -6.87 4.34 4.72
CA HIS A 49 -6.16 5.58 4.44
C HIS A 49 -6.25 6.55 5.62
N ASP A 50 -5.22 7.37 5.80
CA ASP A 50 -5.25 8.54 6.68
C ASP A 50 -6.14 9.64 6.09
N SER A 51 -6.80 10.45 6.91
CA SER A 51 -7.68 11.53 6.41
C SER A 51 -6.98 12.52 5.48
N ASN A 52 -5.67 12.75 5.69
CA ASN A 52 -4.83 13.62 4.86
C ASN A 52 -4.02 12.81 3.84
N PHE A 53 -4.56 11.67 3.38
CA PHE A 53 -3.91 10.82 2.39
C PHE A 53 -3.60 11.60 1.10
N ASN A 54 -2.34 11.53 0.68
CA ASN A 54 -1.88 12.16 -0.57
C ASN A 54 -1.61 11.10 -1.63
N PHE A 55 -2.09 11.30 -2.85
CA PHE A 55 -1.81 10.33 -3.90
C PHE A 55 -1.58 10.94 -5.27
N LYS A 56 -0.89 10.16 -6.09
CA LYS A 56 -0.72 10.37 -7.53
C LYS A 56 -0.82 9.04 -8.25
N PHE A 57 -1.94 8.79 -8.91
CA PHE A 57 -2.21 7.56 -9.66
C PHE A 57 -2.28 7.90 -11.14
N CYS A 58 -1.31 7.43 -11.92
CA CYS A 58 -1.17 7.76 -13.33
C CYS A 58 -1.20 9.29 -13.55
N LYS A 59 -2.32 9.82 -14.07
CA LYS A 59 -2.54 11.25 -14.37
C LYS A 59 -3.34 11.98 -13.30
N VAL A 60 -3.91 11.28 -12.32
CA VAL A 60 -4.78 11.85 -11.31
C VAL A 60 -4.01 12.04 -10.01
N SER A 61 -4.33 13.09 -9.26
CA SER A 61 -3.73 13.35 -7.95
C SER A 61 -4.78 13.91 -7.00
N GLY A 62 -4.61 13.65 -5.72
CA GLY A 62 -5.47 14.16 -4.66
C GLY A 62 -4.73 14.27 -3.34
N LYS A 63 -5.33 15.00 -2.40
CA LYS A 63 -4.70 15.38 -1.12
C LYS A 63 -5.56 15.00 0.09
N SER A 64 -6.61 14.21 -0.13
CA SER A 64 -7.51 13.75 0.92
C SER A 64 -8.15 12.41 0.58
N VAL A 65 -8.73 11.76 1.59
CA VAL A 65 -9.60 10.57 1.40
C VAL A 65 -10.85 10.91 0.60
N GLU A 66 -11.35 12.14 0.68
CA GLU A 66 -12.53 12.56 -0.09
C GLU A 66 -12.20 12.69 -1.59
N ASP A 67 -10.99 13.13 -1.93
CA ASP A 67 -10.53 13.12 -3.33
C ASP A 67 -10.39 11.68 -3.86
N LEU A 68 -9.84 10.78 -3.03
CA LEU A 68 -9.74 9.36 -3.37
C LEU A 68 -11.13 8.75 -3.61
N LYS A 69 -12.09 9.03 -2.75
CA LYS A 69 -13.47 8.54 -2.87
C LYS A 69 -14.10 8.93 -4.20
N LYS A 70 -14.02 10.21 -4.59
CA LYS A 70 -14.58 10.70 -5.86
C LYS A 70 -14.01 9.95 -7.07
N ILE A 71 -12.73 9.60 -7.03
CA ILE A 71 -12.09 8.83 -8.09
C ILE A 71 -12.60 7.40 -8.09
N LEU A 72 -12.61 6.73 -6.94
CA LEU A 72 -13.07 5.34 -6.84
C LEU A 72 -14.53 5.15 -7.24
N GLU A 73 -15.39 6.15 -7.00
CA GLU A 73 -16.79 6.13 -7.45
C GLU A 73 -16.93 6.22 -8.97
N GLN A 74 -15.92 6.73 -9.67
CA GLN A 74 -15.89 6.88 -11.13
C GLN A 74 -14.95 5.87 -11.81
N ASP A 75 -14.13 5.16 -11.04
CA ASP A 75 -13.11 4.26 -11.55
C ASP A 75 -13.76 2.94 -12.01
N PRO A 76 -13.69 2.60 -13.31
CA PRO A 76 -14.18 1.32 -13.79
C PRO A 76 -13.46 0.15 -13.12
N ASN A 77 -12.20 0.28 -12.73
CA ASN A 77 -11.46 -0.80 -12.06
C ASN A 77 -12.09 -1.14 -10.71
N MET A 78 -12.51 -0.14 -9.93
CA MET A 78 -13.17 -0.38 -8.63
C MET A 78 -14.49 -1.15 -8.78
N SER A 79 -15.25 -0.94 -9.86
CA SER A 79 -16.56 -1.59 -10.08
C SER A 79 -16.49 -2.90 -10.87
N THR A 80 -15.40 -3.12 -11.61
CA THR A 80 -15.26 -4.26 -12.53
C THR A 80 -14.17 -5.25 -12.15
N THR A 81 -13.36 -5.00 -11.13
CA THR A 81 -12.35 -5.97 -10.66
C THR A 81 -12.99 -7.30 -10.26
N LYS A 82 -12.54 -8.38 -10.89
CA LYS A 82 -12.91 -9.77 -10.57
C LYS A 82 -11.86 -10.42 -9.66
N LYS A 83 -10.59 -10.09 -9.88
CA LYS A 83 -9.45 -10.56 -9.07
C LYS A 83 -8.42 -9.43 -8.97
N SER A 84 -7.89 -9.18 -7.77
CA SER A 84 -6.75 -8.30 -7.55
C SER A 84 -5.66 -9.06 -6.81
N ASN A 85 -4.40 -8.79 -7.14
CA ASN A 85 -3.27 -9.38 -6.46
C ASN A 85 -2.08 -8.42 -6.41
N HIS A 86 -1.79 -7.92 -5.22
CA HIS A 86 -0.65 -7.07 -4.96
C HIS A 86 0.55 -7.83 -4.37
N PHE A 87 1.75 -7.46 -4.81
CA PHE A 87 3.03 -8.00 -4.31
C PHE A 87 3.97 -6.88 -3.90
N VAL A 88 4.64 -7.03 -2.76
CA VAL A 88 5.77 -6.18 -2.38
C VAL A 88 6.97 -6.53 -3.26
N THR A 89 7.52 -5.56 -3.98
CA THR A 89 8.67 -5.76 -4.89
C THR A 89 9.98 -5.19 -4.37
N SER A 90 9.94 -4.32 -3.35
CA SER A 90 11.13 -3.77 -2.71
C SER A 90 11.21 -4.06 -1.22
N LYS A 91 12.36 -3.76 -0.61
CA LYS A 91 12.49 -3.85 0.86
C LYS A 91 11.59 -2.80 1.50
N VAL A 92 10.90 -3.18 2.58
CA VAL A 92 10.22 -2.19 3.42
C VAL A 92 11.27 -1.40 4.18
N THR A 93 11.29 -0.09 3.99
CA THR A 93 12.26 0.82 4.64
C THR A 93 11.54 1.91 5.42
N LYS A 94 12.24 2.55 6.36
CA LYS A 94 11.76 3.77 7.01
C LYS A 94 12.06 4.98 6.13
N ASP A 95 11.08 5.87 6.02
CA ASP A 95 11.20 7.21 5.43
C ASP A 95 10.61 8.23 6.42
N GLY A 96 11.48 8.81 7.25
CA GLY A 96 11.07 9.61 8.41
C GLY A 96 10.21 8.80 9.39
N ALA A 97 9.01 9.31 9.70
CA ALA A 97 8.04 8.62 10.55
C ALA A 97 7.34 7.43 9.86
N ASN A 98 7.40 7.36 8.52
CA ASN A 98 6.64 6.41 7.73
C ASN A 98 7.49 5.18 7.40
N TYR A 99 6.83 4.08 7.05
CA TYR A 99 7.41 3.01 6.26
C TYR A 99 7.09 3.24 4.79
N LYS A 100 7.97 2.76 3.91
CA LYS A 100 7.86 2.84 2.45
C LYS A 100 8.13 1.47 1.85
N PHE A 101 7.36 1.10 0.83
CA PHE A 101 7.66 -0.05 -0.02
C PHE A 101 7.08 0.14 -1.42
N ASP A 102 7.69 -0.51 -2.40
CA ASP A 102 7.20 -0.58 -3.76
C ASP A 102 6.41 -1.87 -3.95
N TYR A 103 5.41 -1.81 -4.83
CA TYR A 103 4.54 -2.93 -5.13
C TYR A 103 4.28 -3.06 -6.63
N GLU A 104 3.89 -4.27 -7.01
CA GLU A 104 3.22 -4.59 -8.26
C GLU A 104 1.78 -5.01 -7.96
N GLU A 105 0.85 -4.59 -8.79
CA GLU A 105 -0.55 -5.04 -8.76
C GLU A 105 -0.89 -5.71 -10.08
N PHE A 106 -1.65 -6.80 -10.00
CA PHE A 106 -2.30 -7.43 -11.13
C PHE A 106 -3.81 -7.44 -10.95
N LEU A 107 -4.53 -6.90 -11.94
CA LEU A 107 -5.99 -6.78 -11.95
C LEU A 107 -6.58 -7.58 -13.10
N LEU A 108 -7.47 -8.51 -12.79
CA LEU A 108 -8.35 -9.13 -13.78
C LEU A 108 -9.73 -8.51 -13.65
N LEU A 109 -10.23 -7.92 -14.74
CA LEU A 109 -11.55 -7.29 -14.79
C LEU A 109 -12.62 -8.30 -15.24
N LYS A 110 -13.89 -7.94 -15.05
CA LYS A 110 -15.06 -8.78 -15.44
C LYS A 110 -15.18 -9.02 -16.95
N ASN A 111 -14.57 -8.17 -17.77
CA ASN A 111 -14.48 -8.32 -19.22
C ASN A 111 -13.24 -9.15 -19.65
N ASP A 112 -12.60 -9.83 -18.70
CA ASP A 112 -11.38 -10.63 -18.85
C ASP A 112 -10.14 -9.87 -19.35
N GLU A 113 -10.17 -8.53 -19.30
CA GLU A 113 -8.97 -7.72 -19.46
C GLU A 113 -8.07 -7.83 -18.24
N PHE A 114 -6.77 -7.97 -18.47
CA PHE A 114 -5.75 -8.12 -17.45
C PHE A 114 -4.78 -6.95 -17.46
N TYR A 115 -4.62 -6.28 -16.32
CA TYR A 115 -3.76 -5.10 -16.16
C TYR A 115 -2.67 -5.35 -15.13
N LYS A 116 -1.51 -4.74 -15.35
CA LYS A 116 -0.43 -4.63 -14.37
C LYS A 116 -0.22 -3.16 -13.99
N ALA A 117 -0.12 -2.85 -12.71
CA ALA A 117 0.30 -1.55 -12.21
C ALA A 117 1.52 -1.69 -11.29
N GLU A 118 2.27 -0.59 -11.14
CA GLU A 118 3.43 -0.51 -10.26
C GLU A 118 3.34 0.77 -9.45
N GLY A 119 3.61 0.68 -8.16
CA GLY A 119 3.51 1.83 -7.28
C GLY A 119 4.36 1.74 -6.03
N THR A 120 4.20 2.75 -5.20
CA THR A 120 4.86 2.90 -3.91
C THR A 120 3.82 3.30 -2.88
N ILE A 121 3.81 2.63 -1.74
CA ILE A 121 2.98 2.96 -0.59
C ILE A 121 3.86 3.47 0.55
N TYR A 122 3.39 4.52 1.19
CA TYR A 122 3.91 5.05 2.45
C TYR A 122 2.84 4.87 3.52
N PHE A 123 3.19 4.24 4.64
CA PHE A 123 2.26 4.01 5.74
C PHE A 123 2.86 4.31 7.11
N GLN A 124 2.02 4.71 8.06
CA GLN A 124 2.35 4.76 9.48
C GLN A 124 1.82 3.52 10.17
N ASP A 125 2.52 3.06 11.22
CA ASP A 125 2.21 1.84 11.96
C ASP A 125 1.45 2.14 13.27
N ALA A 126 1.69 3.31 13.87
CA ALA A 126 1.11 3.72 15.15
C ALA A 126 0.34 5.05 15.02
N PRO A 127 -0.76 5.24 15.78
CA PRO A 127 -1.40 4.29 16.70
C PRO A 127 -2.19 3.19 15.98
N LYS A 128 -2.46 3.34 14.68
CA LYS A 128 -3.06 2.32 13.81
C LYS A 128 -2.36 2.38 12.46
N VAL A 129 -2.28 1.23 11.78
CA VAL A 129 -1.72 1.16 10.44
C VAL A 129 -2.59 1.99 9.49
N LYS A 130 -2.00 3.02 8.87
CA LYS A 130 -2.68 3.93 7.93
C LYS A 130 -1.78 4.26 6.75
N ILE A 131 -2.36 4.21 5.55
CA ILE A 131 -1.71 4.65 4.33
C ILE A 131 -1.71 6.19 4.31
N MET A 132 -0.53 6.78 4.30
CA MET A 132 -0.33 8.23 4.32
C MET A 132 -0.17 8.81 2.92
N LYS A 133 0.49 8.05 2.06
CA LYS A 133 0.75 8.46 0.68
C LYS A 133 0.88 7.27 -0.24
N ALA A 134 0.40 7.39 -1.46
CA ALA A 134 0.64 6.39 -2.49
C ALA A 134 0.92 7.02 -3.85
N THR A 135 1.78 6.38 -4.63
CA THR A 135 2.01 6.75 -6.03
C THR A 135 1.92 5.53 -6.90
N GLU A 136 1.31 5.64 -8.07
CA GLU A 136 1.16 4.53 -9.01
C GLU A 136 1.40 5.03 -10.44
N LYS A 137 2.11 4.24 -11.23
CA LYS A 137 2.26 4.47 -12.68
C LYS A 137 0.94 4.17 -13.39
N CYS A 138 0.82 4.53 -14.66
CA CYS A 138 -0.35 4.14 -15.43
C CYS A 138 -0.39 2.61 -15.59
N PRO A 139 -1.54 1.97 -15.30
CA PRO A 139 -1.70 0.55 -15.54
C PRO A 139 -1.43 0.20 -16.99
N VAL A 140 -0.75 -0.93 -17.22
CA VAL A 140 -0.45 -1.47 -18.54
C VAL A 140 -1.35 -2.68 -18.77
N LYS A 141 -2.10 -2.67 -19.87
CA LYS A 141 -2.87 -3.84 -20.30
C LYS A 141 -1.91 -4.94 -20.76
N ILE A 142 -2.09 -6.13 -20.22
CA ILE A 142 -1.32 -7.34 -20.54
C ILE A 142 -2.03 -8.16 -21.60
N PHE A 143 -3.34 -8.37 -21.47
CA PHE A 143 -4.22 -8.92 -22.51
C PHE A 143 -5.68 -8.45 -22.31
#